data_AF-A0A0A3JBZ5-F1
#
_entry.id   AF-A0A0A3JBZ5-F1
#
_cell.length_a   1.000
_cell.length_b   1.000
_cell.length_c   1.000
_cell.angle_alpha   90.00
_cell.angle_beta   90.00
_cell.angle_gamma   90.00
#
_symmetry.space_group_name_H-M   'P 1'
#
loop_
_entity.id
_entity.type
_entity.pdbx_description
1 polymer ?
#
loop_
_entity_poly.entity_id
_entity_poly.type
_entity_poly.pdbx_seq_one_letter_code
_entity_poly.pdbx_strand_id
1 'polypeptide(L)'
;MNNKFNDSLENWEKAAEAVKTRIYQETIYKKQKKLLLKPLLTAAALLLFTVGAIFLTSTLLTTKETQLSAEHADFRMFDERTVEIKKYELFYRDWRFLPPQALEYYALSETVNQQAFFYYMTRQGYEWDEKQRNAVRKRVKTTLQHEMRKDNSKAYYEKMFADLQITEEEYIDYYLLLNKEEEMLQDVLFSKESELDEAYGDAVKAYQQFAGLTDELKLLERWGPRRTQPMNPQPDLPFDKVHLSLQVTTNKEGEFIFSKSMNFPMYLGYTYKAFLSDIKQDIVKEELTRYSLNRYREALRTYTSGDSQKGKLAKELEAVLEILERTIETDYQGG
;
A
#
# COMPACT_ATOMS: atom_id res chain seq x y z
N MET A 1 2.11 -32.26 -19.56
CA MET A 1 1.65 -31.62 -18.31
C MET A 1 1.37 -30.11 -18.49
N ASN A 2 0.97 -29.63 -19.68
CA ASN A 2 0.83 -28.20 -19.99
C ASN A 2 -0.59 -27.61 -19.91
N ASN A 3 -1.65 -28.42 -19.74
CA ASN A 3 -3.02 -27.88 -19.76
C ASN A 3 -3.45 -27.24 -18.42
N LYS A 4 -3.00 -27.75 -17.27
CA LYS A 4 -3.38 -27.19 -15.96
C LYS A 4 -2.78 -25.81 -15.66
N PHE A 5 -1.67 -25.46 -16.32
CA PHE A 5 -0.97 -24.18 -16.13
C PHE A 5 -1.73 -23.03 -16.81
N ASN A 6 -2.09 -23.19 -18.09
CA ASN A 6 -2.90 -22.22 -18.82
C ASN A 6 -4.30 -22.07 -18.21
N ASP A 7 -4.91 -23.17 -17.76
CA ASP A 7 -6.21 -23.12 -17.07
C ASP A 7 -6.14 -22.28 -15.78
N SER A 8 -5.02 -22.31 -15.06
CA SER A 8 -4.85 -21.55 -13.81
C SER A 8 -4.67 -20.05 -14.06
N LEU A 9 -3.82 -19.67 -15.02
CA LEU A 9 -3.53 -18.27 -15.35
C LEU A 9 -4.74 -17.57 -15.99
N GLU A 10 -5.45 -18.29 -16.87
CA GLU A 10 -6.70 -17.83 -17.47
C GLU A 10 -7.81 -17.67 -16.41
N ASN A 11 -7.81 -18.49 -15.36
CA ASN A 11 -8.73 -18.32 -14.23
C ASN A 11 -8.36 -17.13 -13.32
N TRP A 12 -7.07 -16.80 -13.18
CA TRP A 12 -6.62 -15.60 -12.45
C TRP A 12 -7.02 -14.31 -13.17
N GLU A 13 -6.77 -14.25 -14.48
CA GLU A 13 -7.17 -13.09 -15.30
C GLU A 13 -8.69 -12.95 -15.36
N LYS A 14 -9.44 -14.05 -15.49
CA LYS A 14 -10.91 -14.02 -15.43
C LYS A 14 -11.44 -13.59 -14.07
N ALA A 15 -10.80 -14.00 -12.96
CA ALA A 15 -11.19 -13.59 -11.62
C ALA A 15 -10.90 -12.09 -11.41
N ALA A 16 -9.72 -11.61 -11.79
CA ALA A 16 -9.34 -10.20 -11.71
C ALA A 16 -10.26 -9.32 -12.59
N GLU A 17 -10.59 -9.78 -13.79
CA GLU A 17 -11.45 -9.03 -14.71
C GLU A 17 -12.93 -9.06 -14.30
N ALA A 18 -13.40 -10.17 -13.72
CA ALA A 18 -14.73 -10.24 -13.12
C ALA A 18 -14.86 -9.32 -11.91
N VAL A 19 -13.79 -9.17 -11.12
CA VAL A 19 -13.71 -8.23 -9.99
C VAL A 19 -13.75 -6.78 -10.47
N LYS A 20 -12.89 -6.41 -11.43
CA LYS A 20 -12.90 -5.07 -12.05
C LYS A 20 -14.26 -4.73 -12.67
N THR A 21 -14.87 -5.69 -13.38
CA THR A 21 -16.18 -5.50 -14.01
C THR A 21 -17.28 -5.29 -12.97
N ARG A 22 -17.25 -6.03 -11.85
CA ARG A 22 -18.23 -5.89 -10.78
C ARG A 22 -18.10 -4.56 -10.05
N ILE A 23 -16.88 -4.12 -9.76
CA ILE A 23 -16.61 -2.82 -9.12
C ILE A 23 -17.03 -1.67 -10.05
N TYR A 24 -16.69 -1.75 -11.34
CA TYR A 24 -17.11 -0.77 -12.34
C TYR A 24 -18.64 -0.69 -12.49
N GLN A 25 -19.33 -1.84 -12.55
CA GLN A 25 -20.79 -1.88 -12.66
C GLN A 25 -21.49 -1.34 -11.40
N GLU A 26 -21.01 -1.65 -10.20
CA GLU A 26 -21.59 -1.12 -8.95
C GLU A 26 -21.33 0.38 -8.78
N THR A 27 -20.19 0.88 -9.26
CA THR A 27 -19.81 2.30 -9.20
C THR A 27 -20.61 3.14 -10.19
N ILE A 28 -20.82 2.66 -11.43
CA ILE A 28 -21.67 3.31 -12.42
C ILE A 28 -23.15 3.23 -12.04
N TYR A 29 -23.62 2.09 -11.52
CA TYR A 29 -25.01 1.95 -11.10
C TYR A 29 -25.37 2.93 -9.98
N LYS A 30 -24.46 3.14 -9.00
CA LYS A 30 -24.63 4.17 -7.95
C LYS A 30 -24.61 5.61 -8.51
N LYS A 31 -23.78 5.88 -9.54
CA LYS A 31 -23.67 7.22 -10.15
C LYS A 31 -24.87 7.56 -11.05
N GLN A 32 -25.41 6.60 -11.80
CA GLN A 32 -26.62 6.78 -12.63
C GLN A 32 -27.90 6.86 -11.79
N LYS A 33 -28.01 6.12 -10.68
CA LYS A 33 -29.16 6.23 -9.75
C LYS A 33 -29.26 7.64 -9.14
N LYS A 34 -28.12 8.29 -8.85
CA LYS A 34 -28.07 9.69 -8.37
C LYS A 34 -28.52 10.73 -9.41
N LEU A 35 -28.43 10.43 -10.72
CA LEU A 35 -28.86 11.36 -11.78
C LEU A 35 -30.34 11.22 -12.17
N LEU A 36 -30.95 10.04 -12.04
CA LEU A 36 -32.34 9.79 -12.44
C LEU A 36 -33.38 9.99 -11.32
N LEU A 37 -32.96 10.09 -10.05
CA LEU A 37 -33.88 10.24 -8.91
C LEU A 37 -34.33 11.69 -8.64
N LYS A 38 -33.57 12.71 -9.06
CA LYS A 38 -33.91 14.12 -8.80
C LYS A 38 -35.15 14.64 -9.56
N PRO A 39 -35.43 14.24 -10.83
CA PRO A 39 -36.66 14.65 -11.52
C PRO A 39 -37.88 13.77 -11.18
N LEU A 40 -37.67 12.51 -10.75
CA LEU A 40 -38.74 11.58 -10.40
C LEU A 40 -39.32 11.83 -9.00
N LEU A 41 -38.48 12.25 -8.04
CA LEU A 41 -38.92 12.62 -6.69
C LEU A 41 -39.74 13.92 -6.67
N THR A 42 -39.49 14.85 -7.58
CA THR A 42 -40.26 16.11 -7.69
C THR A 42 -41.65 15.88 -8.31
N ALA A 43 -41.80 14.94 -9.25
CA ALA A 43 -43.10 14.54 -9.79
C ALA A 43 -43.91 13.67 -8.80
N ALA A 44 -43.25 12.78 -8.04
CA ALA A 44 -43.90 11.95 -7.02
C ALA A 44 -44.33 12.75 -5.77
N ALA A 45 -43.58 13.80 -5.39
CA ALA A 45 -43.96 14.69 -4.28
C ALA A 45 -45.23 15.51 -4.59
N LEU A 46 -45.46 15.86 -5.86
CA LEU A 46 -46.70 16.54 -6.28
C LEU A 46 -47.92 15.60 -6.31
N LEU A 47 -47.71 14.32 -6.60
CA LEU A 47 -48.77 13.29 -6.55
C LEU A 47 -49.06 12.78 -5.12
N LEU A 48 -48.06 12.82 -4.22
CA LEU A 48 -48.24 12.43 -2.81
C LEU A 48 -48.90 13.53 -1.97
N PHE A 49 -48.81 14.81 -2.37
CA PHE A 49 -49.52 15.90 -1.67
C PHE A 49 -51.04 15.87 -1.88
N THR A 50 -51.54 15.24 -2.95
CA THR A 50 -52.99 15.11 -3.19
C THR A 50 -53.59 13.84 -2.58
N VAL A 51 -52.79 12.81 -2.30
CA VAL A 51 -53.24 11.53 -1.71
C VAL A 51 -52.95 11.43 -0.20
N GLY A 52 -51.99 12.22 0.32
CA GLY A 52 -51.54 12.20 1.72
C GLY A 52 -52.52 12.73 2.77
N ALA A 53 -53.64 13.34 2.37
CA ALA A 53 -54.67 13.80 3.32
C ALA A 53 -55.62 12.68 3.80
N ILE A 54 -55.58 11.50 3.19
CA ILE A 54 -56.51 10.39 3.51
C ILE A 54 -55.86 9.27 4.34
N PHE A 55 -54.53 9.20 4.41
CA PHE A 55 -53.81 8.08 5.02
C PHE A 55 -53.14 8.42 6.36
N LEU A 56 -53.79 9.27 7.18
CA LEU A 56 -53.30 9.71 8.48
C LEU A 56 -53.75 8.83 9.67
N THR A 57 -54.23 7.60 9.43
CA THR A 57 -54.81 6.77 10.51
C THR A 57 -54.38 5.30 10.56
N SER A 58 -53.38 4.85 9.80
CA SER A 58 -52.90 3.47 9.99
C SER A 58 -51.40 3.33 9.86
N THR A 59 -50.82 2.65 10.85
CA THR A 59 -49.42 2.18 10.96
C THR A 59 -48.38 3.17 11.52
N LEU A 60 -48.55 3.45 12.81
CA LEU A 60 -47.41 3.44 13.76
C LEU A 60 -46.80 2.03 13.75
N LEU A 61 -45.86 1.78 12.85
CA LEU A 61 -44.94 0.66 12.94
C LEU A 61 -43.52 1.23 12.97
N THR A 62 -42.94 1.04 14.14
CA THR A 62 -41.71 1.58 14.66
C THR A 62 -40.53 1.25 13.75
N THR A 63 -39.99 2.29 13.14
CA THR A 63 -38.80 2.35 12.30
C THR A 63 -37.56 1.92 13.09
N LYS A 64 -37.13 0.67 12.86
CA LYS A 64 -35.77 0.20 13.18
C LYS A 64 -34.85 0.19 11.94
N GLU A 65 -35.42 0.35 10.74
CA GLU A 65 -34.67 0.40 9.47
C GLU A 65 -34.04 1.78 9.16
N THR A 66 -34.42 2.84 9.88
CA THR A 66 -33.95 4.20 9.57
C THR A 66 -32.63 4.56 10.26
N GLN A 67 -32.16 3.78 11.24
CA GLN A 67 -30.88 4.07 11.93
C GLN A 67 -29.65 3.65 11.12
N LEU A 68 -29.70 2.59 10.31
CA LEU A 68 -28.59 2.25 9.40
C LEU A 68 -28.38 3.36 8.35
N SER A 69 -29.48 3.90 7.79
CA SER A 69 -29.45 4.91 6.72
C SER A 69 -28.70 6.20 7.04
N ALA A 70 -28.55 6.57 8.32
CA ALA A 70 -27.88 7.81 8.74
C ALA A 70 -26.38 7.62 9.01
N GLU A 71 -25.94 6.45 9.48
CA GLU A 71 -24.50 6.10 9.58
C GLU A 71 -23.85 5.91 8.19
N HIS A 72 -24.64 5.81 7.11
CA HIS A 72 -24.18 5.52 5.75
C HIS A 72 -23.84 6.73 4.86
N ALA A 73 -24.08 7.97 5.31
CA ALA A 73 -23.98 9.13 4.42
C ALA A 73 -22.52 9.56 4.13
N ASP A 74 -21.59 9.33 5.06
CA ASP A 74 -20.19 9.81 4.99
C ASP A 74 -19.14 8.68 4.95
N PHE A 75 -19.52 7.48 4.52
CA PHE A 75 -18.57 6.37 4.41
C PHE A 75 -17.60 6.55 3.23
N ARG A 76 -16.33 6.79 3.54
CA ARG A 76 -15.23 6.91 2.59
C ARG A 76 -14.67 5.53 2.24
N MET A 77 -15.07 4.99 1.09
CA MET A 77 -14.42 3.82 0.50
C MET A 77 -13.02 4.17 -0.02
N PHE A 78 -12.10 3.21 0.02
CA PHE A 78 -10.83 3.32 -0.69
C PHE A 78 -11.05 3.29 -2.21
N ASP A 79 -10.17 3.97 -2.94
CA ASP A 79 -10.16 4.00 -4.41
C ASP A 79 -9.13 2.98 -4.92
N GLU A 80 -9.46 2.23 -5.99
CA GLU A 80 -8.52 1.31 -6.64
C GLU A 80 -7.22 2.03 -7.05
N ARG A 81 -7.33 3.30 -7.45
CA ARG A 81 -6.18 4.13 -7.79
C ARG A 81 -5.23 4.32 -6.61
N THR A 82 -5.76 4.48 -5.40
CA THR A 82 -4.93 4.56 -4.19
C THR A 82 -4.15 3.26 -3.98
N VAL A 83 -4.77 2.10 -4.21
CA VAL A 83 -4.11 0.80 -4.07
C VAL A 83 -3.00 0.64 -5.11
N GLU A 84 -3.26 0.97 -6.38
CA GLU A 84 -2.25 0.87 -7.44
C GLU A 84 -1.07 1.82 -7.23
N ILE A 85 -1.32 3.06 -6.80
CA ILE A 85 -0.24 3.99 -6.44
C ILE A 85 0.53 3.45 -5.23
N LYS A 86 -0.15 2.97 -4.19
CA LYS A 86 0.51 2.45 -2.99
C LYS A 86 1.34 1.22 -3.33
N LYS A 87 0.85 0.31 -4.17
CA LYS A 87 1.62 -0.83 -4.68
C LYS A 87 2.89 -0.38 -5.41
N TYR A 88 2.80 0.62 -6.28
CA TYR A 88 3.94 1.16 -7.01
C TYR A 88 4.99 1.77 -6.06
N GLU A 89 4.55 2.54 -5.07
CA GLU A 89 5.40 3.14 -4.03
C GLU A 89 6.05 2.06 -3.15
N LEU A 90 5.27 1.06 -2.71
CA LEU A 90 5.75 -0.09 -1.95
C LEU A 90 6.79 -0.91 -2.71
N PHE A 91 6.64 -0.99 -4.03
CA PHE A 91 7.58 -1.75 -4.85
C PHE A 91 8.89 -1.00 -5.07
N TYR A 92 8.83 0.27 -5.43
CA TYR A 92 9.99 1.01 -5.90
C TYR A 92 10.71 1.79 -4.80
N ARG A 93 9.99 2.32 -3.81
CA ARG A 93 10.52 3.28 -2.82
C ARG A 93 10.49 2.80 -1.38
N ASP A 94 9.78 1.72 -1.08
CA ASP A 94 9.79 1.14 0.26
C ASP A 94 11.10 0.39 0.55
N TRP A 95 11.51 0.48 1.80
CA TRP A 95 12.75 -0.01 2.39
C TRP A 95 12.65 -1.49 2.83
N ARG A 96 11.43 -2.07 2.80
CA ARG A 96 11.13 -3.47 3.13
C ARG A 96 11.36 -4.43 1.96
N PHE A 97 11.72 -3.94 0.77
CA PHE A 97 12.10 -4.77 -0.38
C PHE A 97 11.14 -5.95 -0.59
N LEU A 98 9.87 -5.63 -0.83
CA LEU A 98 8.79 -6.62 -0.83
C LEU A 98 8.81 -7.45 -2.13
N PRO A 99 8.63 -8.79 -2.04
CA PRO A 99 8.40 -9.62 -3.22
C PRO A 99 7.02 -9.36 -3.83
N PRO A 100 6.79 -9.68 -5.12
CA PRO A 100 5.54 -9.36 -5.84
C PRO A 100 4.26 -9.80 -5.11
N GLN A 101 4.22 -11.02 -4.57
CA GLN A 101 3.04 -11.53 -3.86
C GLN A 101 2.73 -10.76 -2.58
N ALA A 102 3.76 -10.22 -1.92
CA ALA A 102 3.60 -9.42 -0.71
C ALA A 102 3.05 -8.03 -1.03
N LEU A 103 3.37 -7.47 -2.20
CA LEU A 103 2.94 -6.11 -2.58
C LEU A 103 1.43 -5.98 -2.64
N GLU A 104 0.75 -6.94 -3.28
CA GLU A 104 -0.72 -6.90 -3.42
C GLU A 104 -1.39 -6.89 -2.05
N TYR A 105 -0.93 -7.79 -1.17
CA TYR A 105 -1.44 -7.90 0.19
C TYR A 105 -1.17 -6.62 0.99
N TYR A 106 0.07 -6.15 1.03
CA TYR A 106 0.43 -4.98 1.83
C TYR A 106 -0.20 -3.70 1.28
N ALA A 107 -0.27 -3.51 -0.04
CA ALA A 107 -0.89 -2.34 -0.64
C ALA A 107 -2.38 -2.25 -0.28
N LEU A 108 -3.13 -3.35 -0.43
CA LEU A 108 -4.54 -3.38 -0.07
C LEU A 108 -4.73 -3.26 1.44
N SER A 109 -4.00 -4.05 2.24
CA SER A 109 -4.14 -4.05 3.70
C SER A 109 -3.82 -2.70 4.31
N GLU A 110 -2.72 -2.05 3.91
CA GLU A 110 -2.37 -0.71 4.39
C GLU A 110 -3.40 0.34 3.96
N THR A 111 -3.92 0.25 2.74
CA THR A 111 -4.97 1.16 2.26
C THR A 111 -6.27 0.99 3.05
N VAL A 112 -6.68 -0.25 3.32
CA VAL A 112 -7.87 -0.56 4.12
C VAL A 112 -7.71 -0.07 5.55
N ASN A 113 -6.55 -0.30 6.17
CA ASN A 113 -6.28 0.16 7.52
C ASN A 113 -6.29 1.70 7.59
N GLN A 114 -5.70 2.38 6.61
CA GLN A 114 -5.73 3.84 6.52
C GLN A 114 -7.17 4.38 6.41
N GLN A 115 -8.02 3.78 5.58
CA GLN A 115 -9.42 4.22 5.49
C GLN A 115 -10.24 3.87 6.74
N ALA A 116 -10.00 2.70 7.34
CA ALA A 116 -10.60 2.34 8.61
C ALA A 116 -10.22 3.33 9.73
N PHE A 117 -8.96 3.80 9.71
CA PHE A 117 -8.50 4.85 10.58
C PHE A 117 -9.22 6.18 10.35
N PHE A 118 -9.40 6.63 9.10
CA PHE A 118 -10.20 7.82 8.83
C PHE A 118 -11.65 7.68 9.28
N TYR A 119 -12.25 6.52 9.04
CA TYR A 119 -13.60 6.21 9.51
C TYR A 119 -13.69 6.31 11.04
N TYR A 120 -12.72 5.73 11.73
CA TYR A 120 -12.62 5.81 13.18
C TYR A 120 -12.50 7.27 13.67
N MET A 121 -11.55 8.02 13.12
CA MET A 121 -11.30 9.42 13.52
C MET A 121 -12.51 10.32 13.28
N THR A 122 -13.20 10.12 12.14
CA THR A 122 -14.43 10.86 11.81
C THR A 122 -15.53 10.63 12.85
N ARG A 123 -15.71 9.38 13.30
CA ARG A 123 -16.69 9.05 14.37
C ARG A 123 -16.34 9.68 15.72
N GLN A 124 -15.06 9.96 15.96
CA GLN A 124 -14.60 10.69 17.14
C GLN A 124 -14.68 12.21 16.96
N GLY A 125 -15.21 12.71 15.84
CA GLY A 125 -15.34 14.13 15.54
C GLY A 125 -14.02 14.78 15.07
N TYR A 126 -13.04 13.97 14.63
CA TYR A 126 -11.80 14.45 14.03
C TYR A 126 -11.85 14.26 12.52
N GLU A 127 -12.09 15.36 11.81
CA GLU A 127 -12.06 15.42 10.35
C GLU A 127 -11.33 16.68 9.89
N TRP A 128 -10.81 16.66 8.67
CA TRP A 128 -10.24 17.85 8.05
C TRP A 128 -11.32 18.66 7.36
N ASP A 129 -11.41 19.94 7.69
CA ASP A 129 -12.22 20.85 6.90
C ASP A 129 -11.57 21.12 5.51
N GLU A 130 -12.37 21.66 4.58
CA GLU A 130 -11.90 21.93 3.22
C GLU A 130 -10.73 22.91 3.18
N LYS A 131 -10.68 23.88 4.11
CA LYS A 131 -9.62 24.88 4.19
C LYS A 131 -8.29 24.25 4.59
N GLN A 132 -8.31 23.36 5.58
CA GLN A 132 -7.18 22.57 6.03
C GLN A 132 -6.70 21.64 4.92
N ARG A 133 -7.62 20.90 4.30
CA ARG A 133 -7.31 20.00 3.17
C ARG A 133 -6.62 20.75 2.02
N ASN A 134 -7.16 21.91 1.62
CA ASN A 134 -6.57 22.74 0.56
C ASN A 134 -5.21 23.34 0.95
N ALA A 135 -5.05 23.76 2.21
CA ALA A 135 -3.76 24.27 2.70
C ALA A 135 -2.69 23.17 2.68
N VAL A 136 -3.02 21.95 3.09
CA VAL A 136 -2.10 20.81 3.06
C VAL A 136 -1.82 20.38 1.61
N ARG A 137 -2.83 20.32 0.74
CA ARG A 137 -2.67 20.03 -0.70
C ARG A 137 -1.60 20.92 -1.32
N LYS A 138 -1.64 22.24 -1.05
CA LYS A 138 -0.64 23.19 -1.56
C LYS A 138 0.77 22.89 -1.03
N ARG A 139 0.90 22.49 0.23
CA ARG A 139 2.19 22.12 0.84
C ARG A 139 2.76 20.86 0.20
N VAL A 140 1.97 19.78 0.10
CA VAL A 140 2.44 18.51 -0.50
C VAL A 140 2.81 18.70 -1.97
N LYS A 141 2.05 19.51 -2.73
CA LYS A 141 2.40 19.89 -4.10
C LYS A 141 3.75 20.59 -4.17
N THR A 142 3.99 21.56 -3.29
CA THR A 142 5.26 22.30 -3.25
C THR A 142 6.43 21.36 -2.93
N THR A 143 6.24 20.43 -1.98
CA THR A 143 7.23 19.41 -1.64
C THR A 143 7.54 18.50 -2.83
N LEU A 144 6.50 17.97 -3.49
CA LEU A 144 6.65 17.12 -4.68
C LEU A 144 7.40 17.85 -5.80
N GLN A 145 7.03 19.09 -6.09
CA GLN A 145 7.71 19.92 -7.09
C GLN A 145 9.17 20.21 -6.73
N HIS A 146 9.50 20.29 -5.44
CA HIS A 146 10.89 20.41 -5.00
C HIS A 146 11.66 19.09 -5.20
N GLU A 147 11.06 17.95 -4.88
CA GLU A 147 11.66 16.63 -5.11
C GLU A 147 11.91 16.39 -6.60
N MET A 148 10.93 16.71 -7.46
CA MET A 148 11.04 16.60 -8.93
C MET A 148 12.07 17.55 -9.57
N ARG A 149 12.79 18.38 -8.80
CA ARG A 149 13.97 19.12 -9.31
C ARG A 149 15.23 18.28 -9.32
N LYS A 150 15.26 17.16 -8.60
CA LYS A 150 16.38 16.22 -8.59
C LYS A 150 16.19 15.24 -9.74
N ASP A 151 17.20 15.08 -10.60
CA ASP A 151 17.07 14.31 -11.86
C ASP A 151 16.52 12.90 -11.64
N ASN A 152 17.03 12.17 -10.66
CA ASN A 152 16.57 10.82 -10.37
C ASN A 152 15.15 10.76 -9.80
N SER A 153 14.81 11.67 -8.87
CA SER A 153 13.45 11.76 -8.33
C SER A 153 12.45 12.15 -9.43
N LYS A 154 12.84 13.06 -10.31
CA LYS A 154 12.06 13.43 -11.48
C LYS A 154 11.80 12.23 -12.39
N ALA A 155 12.84 11.48 -12.74
CA ALA A 155 12.73 10.29 -13.58
C ALA A 155 11.83 9.21 -12.94
N TYR A 156 11.89 9.05 -11.61
CA TYR A 156 10.97 8.17 -10.88
C TYR A 156 9.51 8.59 -11.06
N TYR A 157 9.20 9.86 -10.79
CA TYR A 157 7.82 10.37 -10.85
C TYR A 157 7.27 10.37 -12.26
N GLU A 158 8.07 10.79 -13.26
CA GLU A 158 7.68 10.72 -14.67
C GLU A 158 7.38 9.28 -15.11
N LYS A 159 8.19 8.32 -14.67
CA LYS A 159 7.93 6.89 -14.93
C LYS A 159 6.64 6.43 -14.26
N MET A 160 6.43 6.74 -12.99
CA MET A 160 5.20 6.35 -12.27
C MET A 160 3.95 6.92 -12.93
N PHE A 161 3.97 8.20 -13.30
CA PHE A 161 2.85 8.86 -13.97
C PHE A 161 2.53 8.21 -15.31
N ALA A 162 3.55 7.83 -16.08
CA ALA A 162 3.41 7.12 -17.34
C ALA A 162 2.87 5.68 -17.15
N ASP A 163 3.49 4.90 -16.26
CA ASP A 163 3.14 3.50 -16.00
C ASP A 163 1.72 3.36 -15.48
N LEU A 164 1.33 4.20 -14.52
CA LEU A 164 0.00 4.16 -13.89
C LEU A 164 -1.07 4.96 -14.65
N GLN A 165 -0.66 5.72 -15.69
CA GLN A 165 -1.53 6.64 -16.42
C GLN A 165 -2.27 7.58 -15.45
N ILE A 166 -1.50 8.26 -14.61
CA ILE A 166 -1.98 9.25 -13.64
C ILE A 166 -1.31 10.59 -13.84
N THR A 167 -2.00 11.63 -13.39
CA THR A 167 -1.48 13.00 -13.29
C THR A 167 -0.80 13.24 -11.93
N GLU A 168 0.00 14.31 -11.86
CA GLU A 168 0.54 14.83 -10.59
C GLU A 168 -0.56 15.08 -9.56
N GLU A 169 -1.71 15.63 -10.00
CA GLU A 169 -2.84 15.93 -9.12
C GLU A 169 -3.53 14.67 -8.59
N GLU A 170 -3.66 13.62 -9.41
CA GLU A 170 -4.15 12.31 -8.95
C GLU A 170 -3.19 11.71 -7.91
N TYR A 171 -1.88 11.76 -8.14
CA TYR A 171 -0.90 11.29 -7.15
C TYR A 171 -0.99 12.08 -5.83
N ILE A 172 -1.18 13.39 -5.90
CA ILE A 172 -1.40 14.23 -4.72
C ILE A 172 -2.67 13.80 -3.98
N ASP A 173 -3.82 13.73 -4.67
CA ASP A 173 -5.12 13.50 -4.04
C ASP A 173 -5.29 12.06 -3.52
N TYR A 174 -4.80 11.07 -4.25
CA TYR A 174 -5.01 9.66 -3.96
C TYR A 174 -3.90 9.00 -3.14
N TYR A 175 -2.77 9.70 -2.91
CA TYR A 175 -1.66 9.14 -2.13
C TYR A 175 -1.05 10.13 -1.14
N LEU A 176 -0.46 11.23 -1.61
CA LEU A 176 0.28 12.14 -0.71
C LEU A 176 -0.64 12.79 0.34
N LEU A 177 -1.82 13.23 -0.07
CA LEU A 177 -2.76 13.90 0.81
C LEU A 177 -3.36 12.93 1.83
N LEU A 178 -3.63 11.68 1.44
CA LEU A 178 -4.10 10.64 2.35
C LEU A 178 -3.06 10.33 3.43
N ASN A 179 -1.81 10.08 3.03
CA ASN A 179 -0.75 9.78 4.00
C ASN A 179 -0.52 10.97 4.96
N LYS A 180 -0.67 12.22 4.48
CA LYS A 180 -0.55 13.40 5.35
C LYS A 180 -1.74 13.59 6.28
N GLU A 181 -2.95 13.24 5.83
CA GLU A 181 -4.14 13.19 6.67
C GLU A 181 -3.99 12.18 7.80
N GLU A 182 -3.50 10.99 7.48
CA GLU A 182 -3.22 9.93 8.45
C GLU A 182 -2.18 10.37 9.49
N GLU A 183 -1.02 10.88 9.05
CA GLU A 183 0.06 11.36 9.93
C GLU A 183 -0.45 12.38 10.95
N MET A 184 -1.17 13.42 10.49
CA MET A 184 -1.65 14.47 11.39
C MET A 184 -2.75 13.99 12.33
N LEU A 185 -3.61 13.07 11.89
CA LEU A 185 -4.64 12.48 12.75
C LEU A 185 -4.02 11.52 13.78
N GLN A 186 -2.94 10.80 13.42
CA GLN A 186 -2.17 10.00 14.38
C GLN A 186 -1.54 10.90 15.45
N ASP A 187 -0.98 12.07 15.09
CA ASP A 187 -0.46 13.03 16.07
C ASP A 187 -1.54 13.50 17.05
N VAL A 188 -2.77 13.73 16.58
CA VAL A 188 -3.93 14.06 17.44
C VAL A 188 -4.21 12.91 18.40
N LEU A 189 -4.21 11.66 17.92
CA LEU A 189 -4.42 10.46 18.73
C LEU A 189 -3.35 10.30 19.81
N PHE A 190 -2.06 10.40 19.45
CA PHE A 190 -0.94 10.30 20.38
C PHE A 190 -0.97 11.40 21.44
N SER A 191 -1.40 12.61 21.08
CA SER A 191 -1.50 13.73 22.02
C SER A 191 -2.59 13.58 23.08
N LYS A 192 -3.50 12.61 22.93
CA LYS A 192 -4.71 12.44 23.74
C LYS A 192 -4.71 11.19 24.63
N GLU A 193 -3.52 10.67 24.97
CA GLU A 193 -3.25 9.50 25.82
C GLU A 193 -4.47 8.80 26.47
N SER A 194 -4.64 7.53 26.10
CA SER A 194 -5.48 6.49 26.73
C SER A 194 -6.91 6.31 26.18
N GLU A 195 -7.29 5.03 26.01
CA GLU A 195 -8.60 4.47 25.58
C GLU A 195 -8.85 4.15 24.09
N LEU A 196 -7.81 3.96 23.25
CA LEU A 196 -8.01 3.86 21.79
C LEU A 196 -7.76 2.47 21.15
N ASP A 197 -7.12 1.52 21.84
CA ASP A 197 -6.71 0.25 21.21
C ASP A 197 -7.87 -0.72 20.90
N GLU A 198 -8.82 -0.93 21.83
CA GLU A 198 -9.96 -1.82 21.58
C GLU A 198 -10.98 -1.19 20.61
N ALA A 199 -11.22 0.12 20.74
CA ALA A 199 -12.15 0.85 19.89
C ALA A 199 -11.69 0.94 18.42
N TYR A 200 -10.37 1.00 18.19
CA TYR A 200 -9.80 0.99 16.84
C TYR A 200 -9.94 -0.38 16.17
N GLY A 201 -9.66 -1.47 16.89
CA GLY A 201 -9.81 -2.84 16.36
C GLY A 201 -11.22 -3.15 15.86
N ASP A 202 -12.24 -2.65 16.57
CA ASP A 202 -13.64 -2.81 16.16
C ASP A 202 -14.02 -1.89 14.99
N ALA A 203 -13.42 -0.70 14.89
CA ALA A 203 -13.60 0.18 13.74
C ALA A 203 -13.02 -0.42 12.44
N VAL A 204 -11.88 -1.11 12.52
CA VAL A 204 -11.30 -1.84 11.38
C VAL A 204 -12.23 -2.95 10.90
N LYS A 205 -12.76 -3.78 11.81
CA LYS A 205 -13.72 -4.84 11.44
C LYS A 205 -14.99 -4.26 10.83
N ALA A 206 -15.54 -3.19 11.42
CA ALA A 206 -16.71 -2.52 10.90
C ALA A 206 -16.46 -1.98 9.48
N TYR A 207 -15.33 -1.29 9.27
CA TYR A 207 -14.94 -0.80 7.94
C TYR A 207 -14.82 -1.94 6.92
N GLN A 208 -14.12 -3.03 7.26
CA GLN A 208 -13.94 -4.19 6.37
C GLN A 208 -15.27 -4.82 5.97
N GLN A 209 -16.22 -4.93 6.92
CA GLN A 209 -17.56 -5.42 6.65
C GLN A 209 -18.34 -4.46 5.74
N PHE A 210 -18.30 -3.16 6.01
CA PHE A 210 -18.97 -2.14 5.17
C PHE A 210 -18.40 -2.08 3.76
N ALA A 211 -17.09 -2.28 3.61
CA ALA A 211 -16.40 -2.28 2.33
C ALA A 211 -16.55 -3.62 1.57
N GLY A 212 -17.08 -4.67 2.18
CA GLY A 212 -17.24 -5.98 1.56
C GLY A 212 -15.94 -6.77 1.36
N LEU A 213 -14.86 -6.42 2.08
CA LEU A 213 -13.50 -6.92 1.83
C LEU A 213 -13.12 -8.15 2.66
N THR A 214 -14.00 -8.61 3.54
CA THR A 214 -13.67 -9.64 4.55
C THR A 214 -13.13 -10.93 3.95
N ASP A 215 -13.60 -11.33 2.76
CA ASP A 215 -13.14 -12.56 2.09
C ASP A 215 -11.90 -12.32 1.22
N GLU A 216 -11.75 -11.11 0.66
CA GLU A 216 -10.60 -10.71 -0.16
C GLU A 216 -9.32 -10.59 0.66
N LEU A 217 -9.38 -9.93 1.81
CA LEU A 217 -8.23 -9.83 2.72
C LEU A 217 -7.84 -11.20 3.25
N LYS A 218 -8.81 -12.05 3.63
CA LYS A 218 -8.54 -13.43 4.05
C LYS A 218 -7.93 -14.27 2.93
N LEU A 219 -8.34 -14.05 1.69
CA LEU A 219 -7.74 -14.70 0.54
C LEU A 219 -6.29 -14.26 0.43
N LEU A 220 -6.02 -12.96 0.35
CA LEU A 220 -4.66 -12.41 0.21
C LEU A 220 -3.74 -12.78 1.39
N GLU A 221 -4.24 -12.86 2.62
CA GLU A 221 -3.48 -13.38 3.78
C GLU A 221 -2.99 -14.81 3.56
N ARG A 222 -3.82 -15.68 2.96
CA ARG A 222 -3.44 -17.06 2.63
C ARG A 222 -2.40 -17.12 1.51
N TRP A 223 -2.36 -16.09 0.66
CA TRP A 223 -1.39 -15.95 -0.44
C TRP A 223 -0.19 -15.07 -0.09
N GLY A 224 -0.09 -14.60 1.16
CA GLY A 224 1.05 -13.82 1.63
C GLY A 224 2.38 -14.57 1.46
N PRO A 225 3.52 -13.85 1.48
CA PRO A 225 4.83 -14.44 1.20
C PRO A 225 5.10 -15.61 2.15
N ARG A 226 5.24 -16.82 1.59
CA ARG A 226 5.57 -18.01 2.37
C ARG A 226 6.98 -17.87 2.93
N ARG A 227 7.12 -18.13 4.22
CA ARG A 227 8.44 -18.18 4.87
C ARG A 227 9.21 -19.40 4.34
N THR A 228 10.25 -19.15 3.56
CA THR A 228 11.20 -20.21 3.20
C THR A 228 12.08 -20.56 4.40
N GLN A 229 12.42 -21.83 4.52
CA GLN A 229 13.37 -22.27 5.54
C GLN A 229 14.81 -21.99 5.08
N PRO A 230 15.69 -21.53 5.98
CA PRO A 230 17.10 -21.40 5.67
C PRO A 230 17.70 -22.78 5.43
N MET A 231 18.67 -22.86 4.52
CA MET A 231 19.40 -24.11 4.29
C MET A 231 20.33 -24.44 5.46
N ASN A 232 20.61 -25.73 5.69
CA ASN A 232 21.55 -26.17 6.73
C ASN A 232 22.46 -27.30 6.18
N PRO A 233 23.79 -27.11 6.10
CA PRO A 233 24.56 -25.94 6.56
C PRO A 233 24.38 -24.70 5.66
N GLN A 234 24.66 -23.51 6.22
CA GLN A 234 24.74 -22.27 5.43
C GLN A 234 26.00 -22.30 4.53
N PRO A 235 25.93 -21.80 3.28
CA PRO A 235 27.04 -21.84 2.33
C PRO A 235 28.18 -20.89 2.72
N ASP A 236 29.33 -20.99 2.07
CA ASP A 236 30.44 -20.07 2.34
C ASP A 236 30.31 -18.70 1.64
N LEU A 237 29.55 -17.79 2.25
CA LEU A 237 29.33 -16.40 1.79
C LEU A 237 30.25 -15.38 2.49
N PRO A 238 30.56 -14.24 1.85
CA PRO A 238 31.53 -13.28 2.37
C PRO A 238 31.03 -12.49 3.60
N PHE A 239 29.76 -12.56 3.95
CA PHE A 239 29.12 -11.82 5.05
C PHE A 239 28.68 -12.74 6.21
N ASP A 240 28.28 -12.16 7.34
CA ASP A 240 27.83 -12.91 8.50
C ASP A 240 26.44 -13.55 8.29
N LYS A 241 26.42 -14.87 8.29
CA LYS A 241 25.28 -15.75 7.99
C LYS A 241 24.60 -16.25 9.27
N VAL A 242 25.18 -15.94 10.44
CA VAL A 242 24.57 -16.21 11.74
C VAL A 242 23.36 -15.30 11.94
N HIS A 243 23.39 -14.10 11.35
CA HIS A 243 22.27 -13.17 11.41
C HIS A 243 21.04 -13.73 10.68
N LEU A 244 19.91 -13.82 11.38
CA LEU A 244 18.67 -14.44 10.88
C LEU A 244 18.11 -13.82 9.59
N SER A 245 18.40 -12.55 9.32
CA SER A 245 17.98 -11.88 8.08
C SER A 245 18.89 -12.19 6.88
N LEU A 246 20.13 -12.62 7.12
CA LEU A 246 21.13 -12.91 6.09
C LEU A 246 21.27 -14.42 5.80
N GLN A 247 20.41 -15.24 6.43
CA GLN A 247 20.35 -16.66 6.13
C GLN A 247 19.73 -16.89 4.76
N VAL A 248 20.39 -17.75 3.97
CA VAL A 248 20.00 -18.03 2.59
C VAL A 248 19.36 -19.40 2.42
N THR A 249 18.66 -19.55 1.30
CA THR A 249 18.20 -20.80 0.68
C THR A 249 18.40 -20.68 -0.84
N THR A 250 17.92 -21.63 -1.63
CA THR A 250 18.00 -21.58 -3.10
C THR A 250 16.63 -21.41 -3.74
N ASN A 251 16.56 -20.62 -4.83
CA ASN A 251 15.40 -20.60 -5.72
C ASN A 251 15.35 -21.86 -6.62
N LYS A 252 14.41 -21.90 -7.58
CA LYS A 252 14.23 -23.07 -8.47
C LYS A 252 15.40 -23.27 -9.43
N GLU A 253 16.11 -22.19 -9.73
CA GLU A 253 17.27 -22.11 -10.61
C GLU A 253 18.58 -22.50 -9.89
N GLY A 254 18.51 -22.70 -8.56
CA GLY A 254 19.67 -23.06 -7.73
C GLY A 254 20.48 -21.86 -7.24
N GLU A 255 19.99 -20.64 -7.44
CA GLU A 255 20.65 -19.40 -7.00
C GLU A 255 20.30 -19.06 -5.55
N PHE A 256 21.24 -18.42 -4.85
CA PHE A 256 21.00 -18.01 -3.46
C PHE A 256 20.02 -16.83 -3.38
N ILE A 257 19.03 -17.01 -2.52
CA ILE A 257 18.06 -16.00 -2.09
C ILE A 257 18.01 -15.96 -0.57
N PHE A 258 17.58 -14.85 0.00
CA PHE A 258 17.33 -14.77 1.43
C PHE A 258 16.08 -15.55 1.81
N SER A 259 16.19 -16.28 2.91
CA SER A 259 15.10 -17.11 3.44
C SER A 259 13.91 -16.28 3.99
N LYS A 260 14.11 -14.98 4.20
CA LYS A 260 13.11 -14.02 4.66
C LYS A 260 13.21 -12.72 3.86
N SER A 261 12.07 -12.15 3.48
CA SER A 261 12.01 -10.78 2.97
C SER A 261 12.53 -9.82 4.03
N MET A 262 13.36 -8.87 3.61
CA MET A 262 14.18 -8.09 4.52
C MET A 262 13.71 -6.65 4.65
N ASN A 263 13.62 -6.24 5.90
CA ASN A 263 13.79 -4.85 6.24
C ASN A 263 15.27 -4.47 6.20
N PHE A 264 15.75 -4.14 5.00
CA PHE A 264 17.17 -4.21 4.73
C PHE A 264 18.01 -3.22 5.57
N PRO A 265 17.69 -1.90 5.63
CA PRO A 265 18.53 -0.94 6.35
C PRO A 265 18.57 -1.14 7.87
N MET A 266 17.56 -1.79 8.47
CA MET A 266 17.50 -1.97 9.92
C MET A 266 18.28 -3.18 10.43
N TYR A 267 18.44 -4.22 9.62
CA TYR A 267 18.94 -5.51 10.09
C TYR A 267 20.38 -5.85 9.69
N LEU A 268 21.09 -4.93 9.02
CA LEU A 268 22.50 -5.14 8.67
C LEU A 268 23.47 -4.94 9.84
N GLY A 269 23.01 -4.50 11.03
CA GLY A 269 23.92 -4.16 12.12
C GLY A 269 24.68 -2.84 11.90
N TYR A 270 25.38 -2.38 12.93
CA TYR A 270 25.90 -1.00 12.99
C TYR A 270 26.94 -0.69 11.91
N THR A 271 27.94 -1.56 11.71
CA THR A 271 29.06 -1.32 10.80
C THR A 271 28.60 -1.21 9.34
N TYR A 272 27.78 -2.16 8.88
CA TYR A 272 27.21 -2.12 7.54
C TYR A 272 26.27 -0.93 7.34
N LYS A 273 25.44 -0.61 8.34
CA LYS A 273 24.54 0.55 8.28
C LYS A 273 25.31 1.87 8.18
N ALA A 274 26.37 2.04 8.95
CA ALA A 274 27.23 3.22 8.90
C ALA A 274 27.89 3.35 7.52
N PHE A 275 28.48 2.26 7.01
CA PHE A 275 29.12 2.27 5.70
C PHE A 275 28.13 2.52 4.55
N LEU A 276 26.93 1.93 4.61
CA LEU A 276 25.86 2.21 3.64
C LEU A 276 25.42 3.68 3.69
N SER A 277 25.43 4.30 4.87
CA SER A 277 25.18 5.74 5.03
C SER A 277 26.28 6.59 4.39
N ASP A 278 27.55 6.20 4.48
CA ASP A 278 28.65 6.86 3.77
C ASP A 278 28.41 6.80 2.24
N ILE A 279 28.13 5.60 1.70
CA ILE A 279 27.85 5.39 0.27
C ILE A 279 26.65 6.23 -0.19
N LYS A 280 25.60 6.28 0.63
CA LYS A 280 24.43 7.13 0.41
C LYS A 280 24.80 8.60 0.32
N GLN A 281 25.55 9.13 1.27
CA GLN A 281 25.80 10.57 1.37
C GLN A 281 26.80 11.06 0.31
N ASP A 282 27.85 10.28 0.09
CA ASP A 282 28.99 10.71 -0.73
C ASP A 282 28.83 10.37 -2.21
N ILE A 283 28.15 9.26 -2.53
CA ILE A 283 28.11 8.69 -3.88
C ILE A 283 26.69 8.71 -4.45
N VAL A 284 25.77 7.93 -3.88
CA VAL A 284 24.46 7.67 -4.50
C VAL A 284 23.47 8.83 -4.32
N LYS A 285 23.54 9.53 -3.18
CA LYS A 285 22.71 10.69 -2.80
C LYS A 285 21.21 10.40 -2.70
N GLU A 286 20.84 9.15 -2.42
CA GLU A 286 19.45 8.67 -2.34
C GLU A 286 19.31 7.55 -1.32
N GLU A 287 18.12 7.35 -0.76
CA GLU A 287 17.85 6.16 0.07
C GLU A 287 18.01 4.86 -0.73
N LEU A 288 18.47 3.80 -0.07
CA LEU A 288 18.50 2.46 -0.65
C LEU A 288 17.06 1.93 -0.74
N THR A 289 16.59 1.79 -1.97
CA THR A 289 15.26 1.31 -2.36
C THR A 289 15.40 0.45 -3.60
N ARG A 290 14.33 -0.21 -4.06
CA ARG A 290 14.38 -0.96 -5.33
C ARG A 290 14.73 -0.05 -6.51
N TYR A 291 14.27 1.19 -6.51
CA TYR A 291 14.58 2.17 -7.56
C TYR A 291 16.07 2.57 -7.62
N SER A 292 16.77 2.55 -6.48
CA SER A 292 18.19 2.94 -6.38
C SER A 292 19.15 1.76 -6.21
N LEU A 293 18.64 0.52 -6.07
CA LEU A 293 19.43 -0.69 -5.79
C LEU A 293 20.61 -0.86 -6.74
N ASN A 294 20.39 -0.71 -8.04
CA ASN A 294 21.45 -0.85 -9.04
C ASN A 294 22.53 0.24 -8.95
N ARG A 295 22.16 1.47 -8.57
CA ARG A 295 23.14 2.53 -8.31
C ARG A 295 24.00 2.23 -7.10
N TYR A 296 23.41 1.66 -6.05
CA TYR A 296 24.16 1.20 -4.88
C TYR A 296 25.13 0.05 -5.21
N ARG A 297 24.68 -0.95 -5.98
CA ARG A 297 25.56 -2.06 -6.40
C ARG A 297 26.74 -1.55 -7.22
N GLU A 298 26.50 -0.66 -8.17
CA GLU A 298 27.57 -0.07 -8.97
C GLU A 298 28.55 0.76 -8.13
N ALA A 299 28.02 1.58 -7.21
CA ALA A 299 28.85 2.34 -6.27
C ALA A 299 29.75 1.42 -5.43
N LEU A 300 29.24 0.29 -4.95
CA LEU A 300 30.01 -0.68 -4.16
C LEU A 300 31.05 -1.42 -5.01
N ARG A 301 30.74 -1.80 -6.25
CA ARG A 301 31.66 -2.48 -7.18
C ARG A 301 32.87 -1.64 -7.53
N THR A 302 32.64 -0.36 -7.76
CA THR A 302 33.67 0.63 -8.13
C THR A 302 34.31 1.30 -6.91
N TYR A 303 33.89 0.95 -5.69
CA TYR A 303 34.39 1.58 -4.47
C TYR A 303 35.88 1.27 -4.25
N THR A 304 36.70 2.31 -4.28
CA THR A 304 38.14 2.22 -3.98
C THR A 304 38.46 2.99 -2.71
N SER A 305 39.15 2.35 -1.77
CA SER A 305 39.61 2.97 -0.53
C SER A 305 41.01 2.45 -0.16
N GLY A 306 41.82 3.30 0.47
CA GLY A 306 43.07 2.89 1.11
C GLY A 306 42.85 2.09 2.40
N ASP A 307 41.63 2.11 2.94
CA ASP A 307 41.21 1.33 4.09
C ASP A 307 40.74 -0.07 3.65
N SER A 308 41.50 -1.09 4.03
CA SER A 308 41.22 -2.49 3.68
C SER A 308 39.92 -3.02 4.31
N GLN A 309 39.49 -2.48 5.46
CA GLN A 309 38.21 -2.84 6.08
C GLN A 309 37.05 -2.27 5.27
N LYS A 310 37.13 -1.02 4.83
CA LYS A 310 36.09 -0.44 3.94
C LYS A 310 36.03 -1.17 2.60
N GLY A 311 37.17 -1.56 2.04
CA GLY A 311 37.21 -2.40 0.82
C GLY A 311 36.57 -3.77 1.00
N LYS A 312 36.72 -4.40 2.18
CA LYS A 312 36.05 -5.65 2.53
C LYS A 312 34.54 -5.46 2.68
N LEU A 313 34.10 -4.44 3.43
CA LEU A 313 32.69 -4.11 3.62
C LEU A 313 31.97 -3.84 2.29
N ALA A 314 32.63 -3.17 1.35
CA ALA A 314 32.07 -2.92 0.02
C ALA A 314 31.74 -4.22 -0.72
N LYS A 315 32.65 -5.20 -0.73
CA LYS A 315 32.44 -6.51 -1.36
C LYS A 315 31.33 -7.31 -0.66
N GLU A 316 31.30 -7.27 0.67
CA GLU A 316 30.28 -7.96 1.45
C GLU A 316 28.89 -7.39 1.18
N LEU A 317 28.73 -6.06 1.23
CA LEU A 317 27.45 -5.42 0.93
C LEU A 317 27.01 -5.63 -0.52
N GLU A 318 27.94 -5.62 -1.48
CA GLU A 318 27.61 -5.87 -2.87
C GLU A 318 27.01 -7.27 -3.06
N ALA A 319 27.63 -8.30 -2.46
CA ALA A 319 27.10 -9.65 -2.47
C ALA A 319 25.73 -9.76 -1.77
N VAL A 320 25.55 -9.05 -0.66
CA VAL A 320 24.26 -8.99 0.05
C VAL A 320 23.19 -8.35 -0.85
N LEU A 321 23.48 -7.22 -1.51
CA LEU A 321 22.53 -6.53 -2.38
C LEU A 321 22.20 -7.33 -3.64
N GLU A 322 23.14 -8.11 -4.17
CA GLU A 322 22.87 -9.03 -5.28
C GLU A 322 21.90 -10.15 -4.88
N ILE A 323 22.13 -10.78 -3.72
CA ILE A 323 21.19 -11.80 -3.21
C ILE A 323 19.83 -11.17 -2.89
N LEU A 324 19.80 -9.92 -2.44
CA LEU A 324 18.55 -9.18 -2.18
C LEU A 324 17.75 -8.98 -3.48
N GLU A 325 18.40 -8.53 -4.55
CA GLU A 325 17.78 -8.36 -5.87
C GLU A 325 17.13 -9.67 -6.34
N ARG A 326 17.86 -10.79 -6.28
CA ARG A 326 17.30 -12.11 -6.62
C ARG A 326 16.10 -12.47 -5.72
N THR A 327 16.19 -12.16 -4.43
CA THR A 327 15.12 -12.47 -3.46
C THR A 327 13.83 -11.72 -3.78
N ILE A 328 13.92 -10.45 -4.17
CA ILE A 328 12.74 -9.61 -4.47
C ILE A 328 12.19 -9.82 -5.89
N GLU A 329 12.94 -10.49 -6.75
CA GLU A 329 12.52 -10.89 -8.10
C GLU A 329 11.99 -12.32 -8.13
N THR A 330 12.34 -13.15 -7.14
CA THR A 330 11.85 -14.52 -7.05
C THR A 330 10.37 -14.52 -6.68
N ASP A 331 9.54 -15.02 -7.59
CA ASP A 331 8.17 -15.39 -7.25
C ASP A 331 8.19 -16.57 -6.27
N TYR A 332 7.66 -16.36 -5.06
CA TYR A 332 7.48 -17.43 -4.08
C TYR A 332 6.37 -18.38 -4.55
N GLN A 333 6.66 -19.23 -5.54
CA GLN A 333 5.75 -20.27 -5.97
C GLN A 333 5.76 -21.41 -4.95
N GLY A 334 4.57 -21.74 -4.43
CA GLY A 334 4.36 -22.88 -3.56
C GLY A 334 4.77 -24.18 -4.22
N GLY A 335 5.50 -25.00 -3.46
CA GLY A 335 5.39 -26.45 -3.56
C GLY A 335 4.03 -26.93 -3.06
#